data_AF-A0AAN5DAF3-F1
#
_entry.id   AF-A0AAN5DAF3-F1
#
_cell.length_a   1.000
_cell.length_b   1.000
_cell.length_c   1.000
_cell.angle_alpha   90.00
_cell.angle_beta   90.00
_cell.angle_gamma   90.00
#
_symmetry.space_group_name_H-M   'P 1'
#
loop_
_entity.id
_entity.type
_entity.pdbx_description
1 polymer ?
#
loop_
_entity_poly.entity_id
_entity_poly.type
_entity_poly.pdbx_seq_one_letter_code
_entity_poly.pdbx_strand_id
1 'polypeptide(L)'
;MAPLVKLVSSDGKEFAVDLKIARMSTTIAQLMEAMKMEEENESILENNSIPLEKVKEEQLQKVIEWCEYHKNDEKKEEKEEGKTKERSVHVVPEWDKQFLGKLEDAALCDLFMAANYLDVRELFNNCSQTFANILHGMKRDEIISRFNIHCDLSAEEISEIKKKNAWCEE
;
A
#
# COMPACT_ATOMS: atom_id res chain seq x y z
N MET A 1 -6.78 -21.98 -20.05
CA MET A 1 -6.98 -21.18 -18.83
C MET A 1 -5.70 -20.41 -18.58
N ALA A 2 -5.75 -19.19 -18.07
CA ALA A 2 -4.50 -18.52 -17.68
C ALA A 2 -3.93 -19.24 -16.45
N PRO A 3 -2.61 -19.43 -16.36
CA PRO A 3 -1.99 -20.06 -15.20
C PRO A 3 -2.21 -19.20 -13.95
N LEU A 4 -2.69 -19.84 -12.88
CA LEU A 4 -3.01 -19.21 -11.61
C LEU A 4 -1.92 -19.51 -10.57
N VAL A 5 -1.63 -18.52 -9.74
CA VAL A 5 -0.71 -18.61 -8.59
C VAL A 5 -1.53 -18.69 -7.31
N LYS A 6 -1.18 -19.64 -6.44
CA LYS A 6 -1.80 -19.78 -5.12
C LYS A 6 -1.05 -18.93 -4.08
N LEU A 7 -1.73 -17.95 -3.52
CA LEU A 7 -1.25 -17.15 -2.38
C LEU A 7 -1.98 -17.60 -1.12
N VAL A 8 -1.27 -17.72 -0.01
CA VAL A 8 -1.86 -18.10 1.29
C VAL A 8 -1.69 -16.93 2.25
N SER A 9 -2.78 -16.38 2.78
CA SER A 9 -2.72 -15.34 3.79
C SER A 9 -2.29 -15.89 5.15
N SER A 10 -1.88 -14.99 6.06
CA SER A 10 -1.45 -15.30 7.42
C SER A 10 -2.48 -16.03 8.29
N ASP A 11 -3.77 -15.90 7.98
CA ASP A 11 -4.90 -16.61 8.59
C ASP A 11 -5.23 -17.94 7.90
N GLY A 12 -4.41 -18.35 6.92
CA GLY A 12 -4.49 -19.64 6.25
C GLY A 12 -5.47 -19.71 5.09
N LYS A 13 -5.99 -18.57 4.61
CA LYS A 13 -6.89 -18.54 3.45
C LYS A 13 -6.10 -18.54 2.14
N GLU A 14 -6.59 -19.33 1.19
CA GLU A 14 -5.97 -19.46 -0.13
C GLU A 14 -6.66 -18.54 -1.16
N PHE A 15 -5.84 -17.93 -2.02
CA PHE A 15 -6.26 -17.08 -3.12
C PHE A 15 -5.59 -17.56 -4.40
N ALA A 16 -6.38 -17.83 -5.44
CA ALA A 16 -5.88 -18.11 -6.77
C ALA A 16 -5.93 -16.82 -7.60
N VAL A 17 -4.77 -16.33 -8.03
CA VAL A 17 -4.64 -15.07 -8.78
C VAL A 17 -3.92 -15.28 -10.10
N ASP A 18 -4.22 -14.44 -11.09
CA ASP A 18 -3.50 -14.46 -12.37
C ASP A 18 -2.02 -14.13 -12.15
N LEU A 19 -1.16 -14.74 -12.97
CA LEU A 19 0.28 -14.49 -12.97
C LEU A 19 0.65 -13.01 -13.17
N LYS A 20 -0.17 -12.26 -13.92
CA LYS A 20 -0.01 -10.81 -14.11
C LYS A 20 -0.22 -10.03 -12.81
N ILE A 21 -1.26 -10.36 -12.05
CA ILE A 21 -1.59 -9.74 -10.76
C ILE A 21 -0.48 -10.06 -9.76
N ALA A 22 -0.07 -11.33 -9.68
CA ALA A 22 1.00 -11.79 -8.80
C ALA A 22 2.32 -11.04 -9.06
N ARG A 23 2.66 -10.80 -10.34
CA ARG A 23 3.85 -10.05 -10.77
C ARG A 23 3.80 -8.54 -10.51
N MET A 24 2.66 -7.98 -10.12
CA MET A 24 2.60 -6.56 -9.71
C MET A 24 3.27 -6.32 -8.36
N SER A 25 3.31 -7.33 -7.51
CA SER A 25 4.08 -7.34 -6.29
C SER A 25 5.51 -7.79 -6.60
N THR A 26 6.49 -6.93 -6.29
CA THR A 26 7.91 -7.29 -6.46
C THR A 26 8.28 -8.46 -5.56
N THR A 27 7.77 -8.50 -4.32
CA THR A 27 8.02 -9.59 -3.38
C THR A 27 7.50 -10.93 -3.90
N ILE A 28 6.25 -10.96 -4.39
CA ILE A 28 5.65 -12.18 -4.95
C ILE A 28 6.41 -12.58 -6.22
N ALA A 29 6.75 -11.63 -7.09
CA ALA A 29 7.52 -11.90 -8.31
C ALA A 29 8.88 -12.57 -8.01
N GLN A 30 9.63 -12.06 -7.03
CA GLN A 30 10.91 -12.62 -6.61
C GLN A 30 10.75 -14.03 -6.02
N LEU A 31 9.71 -14.26 -5.21
CA LEU A 31 9.41 -15.58 -4.65
C LEU A 31 9.05 -16.59 -5.75
N MET A 32 8.27 -16.17 -6.75
CA MET A 32 7.95 -16.99 -7.91
C MET A 32 9.19 -17.37 -8.72
N GLU A 33 10.09 -16.41 -8.96
CA GLU A 33 11.35 -16.66 -9.67
C GLU A 33 12.25 -17.63 -8.89
N ALA A 34 12.38 -17.46 -7.58
CA ALA A 34 13.16 -18.35 -6.72
C ALA A 34 12.63 -19.80 -6.72
N MET A 35 11.31 -19.98 -6.79
CA MET A 35 10.64 -21.28 -6.86
C MET A 35 10.45 -21.80 -8.29
N LYS A 36 10.88 -21.06 -9.32
CA LYS A 36 10.68 -21.38 -10.75
C LYS A 36 9.21 -21.57 -11.12
N MET A 37 8.33 -20.80 -10.48
CA MET A 37 6.89 -20.76 -10.73
C MET A 37 6.61 -19.93 -11.99
N GLU A 38 6.89 -20.52 -13.14
CA GLU A 38 6.76 -19.92 -14.47
C GLU A 38 5.60 -20.51 -15.25
N GLU A 39 5.09 -19.78 -16.25
CA GLU A 39 3.96 -20.19 -17.11
C GLU A 39 4.19 -21.55 -17.79
N GLU A 40 5.45 -21.87 -18.12
CA GLU A 40 5.83 -23.15 -18.76
C GLU A 40 5.81 -24.34 -17.79
N ASN A 41 5.81 -24.07 -16.48
CA ASN A 41 5.89 -25.07 -15.41
C ASN A 41 4.58 -25.17 -14.62
N GLU A 42 3.47 -25.46 -15.33
CA GLU A 42 2.11 -25.53 -14.77
C GLU A 42 2.02 -26.48 -13.54
N SER A 43 2.73 -27.60 -13.57
CA SER A 43 2.80 -28.53 -12.42
C SER A 43 3.45 -27.92 -11.17
N ILE A 44 4.41 -27.00 -11.32
CA ILE A 44 5.05 -26.31 -10.18
C ILE A 44 4.10 -25.25 -9.64
N LEU A 45 3.40 -24.52 -10.51
CA LEU A 45 2.39 -23.53 -10.14
C LEU A 45 1.23 -24.14 -9.32
N GLU A 46 0.75 -25.32 -9.73
CA GLU A 46 -0.38 -25.97 -9.05
C GLU A 46 0.00 -26.61 -7.71
N ASN A 47 1.22 -27.13 -7.59
CA ASN A 47 1.70 -27.85 -6.41
C ASN A 47 2.34 -26.94 -5.36
N ASN A 48 2.70 -25.71 -5.70
CA ASN A 48 3.29 -24.76 -4.78
C ASN A 48 2.31 -23.64 -4.44
N SER A 49 2.52 -23.05 -3.27
CA SER A 49 1.78 -21.89 -2.80
C SER A 49 2.72 -20.92 -2.12
N ILE A 50 2.41 -19.63 -2.18
CA ILE A 50 3.23 -18.56 -1.63
C ILE A 50 2.61 -18.12 -0.30
N PRO A 51 3.23 -18.45 0.85
CA PRO A 51 2.73 -18.01 2.15
C PRO A 51 3.08 -16.54 2.42
N LEU A 52 2.06 -15.75 2.77
CA LEU A 52 2.14 -14.32 3.09
C LEU A 52 1.85 -14.13 4.58
N GLU A 53 2.86 -14.41 5.40
CA GLU A 53 2.74 -14.47 6.87
C GLU A 53 2.36 -13.15 7.55
N LYS A 54 2.53 -12.02 6.86
CA LYS A 54 2.27 -10.68 7.41
C LYS A 54 0.99 -10.03 6.90
N VAL A 55 0.24 -10.71 6.02
CA VAL A 55 -0.95 -10.15 5.37
C VAL A 55 -2.15 -11.02 5.69
N LYS A 56 -3.20 -10.43 6.26
CA LYS A 56 -4.48 -11.13 6.54
C LYS A 56 -5.33 -11.25 5.28
N GLU A 57 -6.35 -12.10 5.31
CA GLU A 57 -7.33 -12.28 4.24
C GLU A 57 -7.87 -10.93 3.73
N GLU A 58 -8.40 -10.10 4.63
CA GLU A 58 -9.09 -8.85 4.25
C GLU A 58 -8.15 -7.85 3.57
N GLN A 59 -6.88 -7.86 3.97
CA GLN A 59 -5.84 -6.99 3.43
C GLN A 59 -5.42 -7.49 2.05
N LEU A 60 -5.18 -8.79 1.94
CA LEU A 60 -4.78 -9.44 0.71
C LEU A 60 -5.87 -9.31 -0.36
N GLN A 61 -7.13 -9.46 0.02
CA GLN A 61 -8.27 -9.29 -0.88
C GLN A 61 -8.30 -7.89 -1.51
N LYS A 62 -8.10 -6.84 -0.70
CA LYS A 62 -8.07 -5.44 -1.18
C LYS A 62 -6.87 -5.17 -2.08
N VAL A 63 -5.70 -5.73 -1.76
CA VAL A 63 -4.52 -5.62 -2.62
C VAL A 63 -4.79 -6.30 -3.98
N ILE A 64 -5.39 -7.49 -3.96
CA ILE A 64 -5.73 -8.22 -5.19
C ILE A 64 -6.77 -7.44 -6.01
N GLU A 65 -7.80 -6.89 -5.39
CA GLU A 65 -8.81 -6.04 -6.07
C GLU A 65 -8.16 -4.83 -6.74
N TRP A 66 -7.22 -4.17 -6.05
CA TRP A 66 -6.47 -3.05 -6.59
C TRP A 66 -5.60 -3.47 -7.78
N CYS A 67 -4.86 -4.57 -7.64
CA CYS A 67 -4.00 -5.11 -8.70
C CYS A 67 -4.83 -5.59 -9.91
N GLU A 68 -6.01 -6.16 -9.70
CA GLU A 68 -6.91 -6.61 -10.77
C GLU A 68 -7.36 -5.43 -11.65
N TYR A 69 -7.63 -4.28 -11.05
CA TYR A 69 -7.98 -3.07 -11.80
C TYR A 69 -6.79 -2.54 -12.61
N HIS A 70 -5.59 -2.52 -12.00
CA HIS A 70 -4.37 -1.93 -12.59
C HIS A 70 -3.53 -2.91 -13.43
N LYS A 71 -3.94 -4.17 -13.59
CA LYS A 71 -3.14 -5.19 -14.29
C LYS A 71 -2.89 -4.91 -15.77
N ASN A 72 -3.69 -4.04 -16.37
CA ASN A 72 -3.58 -3.65 -17.78
C ASN A 72 -3.06 -2.22 -17.95
N ASP A 73 -2.76 -1.52 -16.85
CA ASP A 73 -2.22 -0.18 -16.93
C ASP A 73 -0.79 -0.26 -17.47
N GLU A 74 -0.45 0.68 -18.37
CA GLU A 74 0.91 0.77 -18.86
C GLU A 74 1.84 1.06 -17.68
N LYS A 75 2.83 0.19 -17.46
CA LYS A 75 3.86 0.42 -16.47
C LYS A 75 4.49 1.77 -16.74
N LYS A 76 4.25 2.74 -15.87
CA LYS A 76 4.96 4.02 -15.93
C LYS A 76 6.43 3.68 -15.69
N GLU A 77 7.25 3.85 -16.73
CA GLU A 77 8.69 3.69 -16.58
C GLU A 77 9.14 4.59 -15.42
N GLU A 78 9.77 3.98 -14.44
CA GLU A 78 10.49 4.72 -13.42
C GLU A 78 11.59 5.46 -14.14
N LYS A 79 11.37 6.75 -14.39
CA LYS A 79 12.48 7.66 -14.55
C LYS A 79 13.21 7.61 -13.22
N GLU A 80 14.35 6.90 -13.21
CA GLU A 80 15.34 7.01 -12.14
C GLU A 80 15.39 8.46 -11.69
N GLU A 81 15.28 8.69 -10.39
CA GLU A 81 15.23 10.01 -9.76
C GLU A 81 16.59 10.75 -9.85
N GLY A 82 17.19 10.75 -11.04
CA GLY A 82 18.31 11.57 -11.42
C GLY A 82 17.84 12.96 -11.81
N LYS A 83 17.96 13.88 -10.86
CA LYS A 83 18.02 15.34 -11.02
C LYS A 83 16.68 16.06 -11.28
N THR A 84 16.36 16.91 -10.30
CA THR A 84 15.33 17.96 -10.33
C THR A 84 13.93 17.48 -9.95
N LYS A 85 13.74 17.13 -8.67
CA LYS A 85 12.40 17.12 -8.08
C LYS A 85 11.93 18.57 -7.88
N GLU A 86 11.38 19.18 -8.93
CA GLU A 86 10.13 19.90 -8.68
C GLU A 86 9.23 18.92 -7.93
N ARG A 87 8.55 19.37 -6.87
CA ARG A 87 7.59 18.55 -6.14
C ARG A 87 6.47 18.16 -7.12
N SER A 88 6.67 17.13 -7.94
CA SER A 88 5.62 16.57 -8.76
C SER A 88 4.64 15.97 -7.77
N VAL A 89 3.55 16.70 -7.53
CA VAL A 89 2.44 16.24 -6.72
C VAL A 89 2.04 14.87 -7.27
N HIS A 90 2.23 13.81 -6.49
CA HIS A 90 1.73 12.50 -6.89
C HIS A 90 0.21 12.61 -6.90
N VAL A 91 -0.38 12.71 -8.09
CA VAL A 91 -1.83 12.84 -8.22
C VAL A 91 -2.40 11.44 -8.21
N VAL A 92 -3.05 11.09 -7.10
CA VAL A 92 -3.82 9.85 -6.98
C VAL A 92 -4.89 9.83 -8.08
N PRO A 93 -4.95 8.79 -8.93
CA PRO A 93 -6.01 8.61 -9.92
C PRO A 93 -7.40 8.66 -9.30
N GLU A 94 -8.40 9.02 -10.11
CA GLU A 94 -9.78 9.18 -9.60
C GLU A 94 -10.37 7.87 -9.07
N TRP A 95 -10.10 6.76 -9.75
CA TRP A 95 -10.52 5.44 -9.28
C TRP A 95 -9.88 5.09 -7.93
N ASP A 96 -8.58 5.33 -7.79
CA ASP A 96 -7.84 5.10 -6.54
C ASP A 96 -8.35 5.96 -5.39
N LYS A 97 -8.69 7.23 -5.65
CA LYS A 97 -9.31 8.09 -4.64
C LYS A 97 -10.63 7.52 -4.15
N GLN A 98 -11.45 6.99 -5.07
CA GLN A 98 -12.73 6.38 -4.70
C GLN A 98 -12.56 5.04 -4.00
N PHE A 99 -11.58 4.24 -4.41
CA PHE A 99 -11.25 2.97 -3.77
C PHE A 99 -10.75 3.18 -2.35
N LEU A 100 -9.73 4.03 -2.17
CA LEU A 100 -9.14 4.34 -0.86
C LEU A 100 -10.08 5.15 0.03
N GLY A 101 -10.86 6.07 -0.54
CA GLY A 101 -11.80 6.90 0.21
C GLY A 101 -13.02 6.16 0.76
N LYS A 102 -13.30 4.94 0.29
CA LYS A 102 -14.33 4.05 0.86
C LYS A 102 -13.86 3.29 2.09
N LEU A 103 -12.54 3.25 2.33
CA LEU A 103 -11.96 2.50 3.44
C LEU A 103 -11.99 3.34 4.72
N GLU A 104 -12.25 2.68 5.83
CA GLU A 104 -12.03 3.27 7.15
C GLU A 104 -10.53 3.43 7.43
N ASP A 105 -10.14 4.34 8.33
CA ASP A 105 -8.73 4.65 8.60
C ASP A 105 -7.92 3.41 8.99
N ALA A 106 -8.50 2.52 9.80
CA ALA A 106 -7.86 1.26 10.18
C ALA A 106 -7.59 0.36 8.97
N ALA A 107 -8.59 0.22 8.09
CA ALA A 107 -8.48 -0.55 6.85
C ALA A 107 -7.48 0.06 5.86
N LEU A 108 -7.39 1.39 5.79
CA LEU A 108 -6.42 2.10 4.97
C LEU A 108 -4.99 1.91 5.51
N CYS A 109 -4.82 1.91 6.83
CA CYS A 109 -3.54 1.69 7.49
C CYS A 109 -3.05 0.24 7.26
N ASP A 110 -3.97 -0.71 7.39
CA ASP A 110 -3.74 -2.12 7.09
C ASP A 110 -3.37 -2.36 5.62
N LEU A 111 -4.07 -1.69 4.69
CA LEU A 111 -3.76 -1.75 3.26
C LEU A 111 -2.38 -1.15 2.95
N PHE A 112 -2.02 -0.04 3.60
CA PHE A 112 -0.71 0.59 3.47
C PHE A 112 0.42 -0.33 3.95
N MET A 113 0.24 -1.01 5.10
CA MET A 113 1.21 -1.99 5.60
C MET A 113 1.35 -3.19 4.67
N ALA A 114 0.23 -3.71 4.14
CA ALA A 114 0.23 -4.81 3.18
C ALA A 114 0.93 -4.43 1.86
N ALA A 115 0.65 -3.24 1.33
CA ALA A 115 1.28 -2.72 0.12
C ALA A 115 2.81 -2.57 0.28
N ASN A 116 3.26 -2.12 1.47
CA ASN A 116 4.68 -2.06 1.80
C ASN A 116 5.32 -3.44 1.91
N TYR A 117 4.65 -4.41 2.54
CA TYR A 117 5.17 -5.77 2.69
C TYR A 117 5.28 -6.50 1.34
N LEU A 118 4.29 -6.31 0.46
CA LEU A 118 4.26 -6.91 -0.87
C LEU A 118 5.05 -6.10 -1.91
N ASP A 119 5.63 -4.97 -1.52
CA ASP A 119 6.33 -4.05 -2.42
C ASP A 119 5.53 -3.70 -3.68
N VAL A 120 4.29 -3.23 -3.46
CA VAL A 120 3.42 -2.68 -4.50
C VAL A 120 3.52 -1.15 -4.46
N ARG A 121 4.54 -0.62 -5.11
CA ARG A 121 4.95 0.80 -5.00
C ARG A 121 3.86 1.81 -5.36
N GLU A 122 3.10 1.56 -6.42
CA GLU A 122 2.02 2.48 -6.84
C GLU A 122 0.90 2.55 -5.81
N LEU A 123 0.46 1.39 -5.30
CA LEU A 123 -0.54 1.31 -4.22
C LEU A 123 -0.02 1.98 -2.94
N PHE A 124 1.25 1.75 -2.58
CA PHE A 124 1.88 2.38 -1.43
C PHE A 124 1.89 3.91 -1.56
N ASN A 125 2.30 4.43 -2.72
CA ASN A 125 2.34 5.87 -2.99
C ASN A 125 0.93 6.49 -2.97
N ASN A 126 -0.07 5.81 -3.53
CA ASN A 126 -1.46 6.24 -3.51
C ASN A 126 -2.03 6.27 -2.07
N CYS A 127 -1.74 5.27 -1.26
CA CYS A 127 -2.10 5.25 0.16
C CYS A 127 -1.41 6.38 0.94
N SER A 128 -0.11 6.57 0.73
CA SER A 128 0.69 7.62 1.37
C SER A 128 0.14 9.02 1.05
N GLN A 129 -0.16 9.28 -0.23
CA GLN A 129 -0.75 10.55 -0.63
C GLN A 129 -2.16 10.73 -0.08
N THR A 130 -2.95 9.66 0.04
CA THR A 130 -4.28 9.72 0.66
C THR A 130 -4.18 10.08 2.14
N PHE A 131 -3.24 9.48 2.88
CA PHE A 131 -2.95 9.88 4.26
C PHE A 131 -2.50 11.34 4.34
N ALA A 132 -1.60 11.78 3.45
CA ALA A 132 -1.17 13.18 3.41
C ALA A 132 -2.36 14.13 3.20
N ASN A 133 -3.31 13.78 2.32
CA ASN A 133 -4.51 14.59 2.07
C ASN A 133 -5.44 14.62 3.29
N ILE A 134 -5.61 13.50 4.00
CA ILE A 134 -6.39 13.44 5.25
C ILE A 134 -5.75 14.34 6.30
N LEU A 135 -4.42 14.36 6.39
CA LEU A 135 -3.68 15.16 7.36
C LEU A 135 -3.59 16.65 6.99
N HIS A 136 -3.68 17.02 5.70
CA HIS A 136 -3.50 18.39 5.16
C HIS A 136 -4.66 19.37 5.50
N GLY A 137 -5.15 19.36 6.73
CA GLY A 137 -6.26 20.23 7.15
C GLY A 137 -6.82 19.88 8.51
N MET A 138 -6.41 18.75 9.07
CA MET A 138 -6.75 18.38 10.44
C MET A 138 -5.89 19.16 11.44
N LYS A 139 -6.53 19.61 12.51
CA LYS A 139 -5.80 20.16 13.66
C LYS A 139 -5.10 19.03 14.41
N ARG A 140 -4.01 19.36 15.12
CA ARG A 140 -3.27 18.41 15.96
C ARG A 140 -4.20 17.55 16.82
N ASP A 141 -5.14 18.19 17.52
CA ASP A 141 -6.02 17.51 18.48
C ASP A 141 -6.99 16.54 17.78
N GLU A 142 -7.39 16.85 16.54
CA GLU A 142 -8.22 15.97 15.71
C GLU A 142 -7.43 14.75 15.22
N ILE A 143 -6.16 14.93 14.85
CA ILE A 143 -5.26 13.82 14.47
C ILE A 143 -5.06 12.88 15.67
N ILE A 144 -4.80 13.45 16.85
CA ILE A 144 -4.63 12.69 18.10
C ILE A 144 -5.87 11.84 18.38
N SER A 145 -7.05 12.45 18.27
CA SER A 145 -8.33 11.78 18.51
C SER A 145 -8.62 10.70 17.46
N ARG A 146 -8.46 11.02 16.17
CA ARG A 146 -8.79 10.15 15.04
C ARG A 146 -7.90 8.91 14.97
N PHE A 147 -6.61 9.06 15.20
CA PHE A 147 -5.64 7.96 15.17
C PHE A 147 -5.35 7.37 16.56
N ASN A 148 -6.06 7.83 17.60
CA ASN A 148 -5.89 7.39 18.98
C ASN A 148 -4.42 7.41 19.44
N ILE A 149 -3.71 8.50 19.12
CA ILE A 149 -2.28 8.66 19.40
C ILE A 149 -2.10 9.13 20.85
N HIS A 150 -1.23 8.46 21.61
CA HIS A 150 -0.87 8.93 22.95
C HIS A 150 0.04 10.16 22.84
N CYS A 151 -0.31 11.27 23.52
CA CYS A 151 0.50 12.47 23.55
C CYS A 151 1.32 12.52 24.84
N ASP A 152 2.62 12.28 24.71
CA ASP A 152 3.57 12.27 25.84
C ASP A 152 4.08 13.66 26.24
N LEU A 153 3.61 14.73 25.57
CA LEU A 153 4.09 16.07 25.79
C LEU A 153 3.33 16.76 26.92
N SER A 154 4.07 17.40 27.84
CA SER A 154 3.49 18.26 28.85
C SER A 154 2.88 19.53 28.23
N ALA A 155 1.96 20.17 28.97
CA ALA A 155 1.32 21.41 28.52
C ALA A 155 2.34 22.55 28.29
N GLU A 156 3.44 22.56 29.03
CA GLU A 156 4.53 23.53 28.88
C GLU A 156 5.32 23.29 27.58
N GLU A 157 5.69 22.05 27.28
CA GLU A 157 6.36 21.69 26.02
C GLU A 157 5.48 21.98 24.80
N ILE A 158 4.17 21.72 24.90
CA ILE A 158 3.20 22.06 23.85
C ILE A 158 3.16 23.58 23.62
N SER A 159 3.18 24.38 24.68
CA SER A 159 3.17 25.85 24.60
C SER A 159 4.46 26.38 23.97
N GLU A 160 5.61 25.81 24.33
CA GLU A 160 6.89 26.17 23.73
C GLU A 160 6.95 25.81 22.25
N ILE A 161 6.48 24.62 21.86
CA ILE A 161 6.41 24.20 20.46
C ILE A 161 5.47 25.12 19.67
N LYS A 162 4.31 25.49 20.23
CA LYS A 162 3.39 26.46 19.60
C LYS A 162 4.04 27.83 19.41
N LYS A 163 4.72 28.36 20.44
CA LYS A 163 5.48 29.63 20.32
C LYS A 163 6.58 29.54 19.27
N LYS A 164 7.31 28.42 19.23
CA LYS A 164 8.40 28.17 18.26
C LYS A 164 7.89 27.96 16.84
N ASN A 165 6.65 27.52 16.65
CA ASN A 165 6.06 27.29 15.33
C ASN A 165 5.08 28.38 14.89
N ALA A 166 4.90 29.44 15.67
CA ALA A 166 4.01 30.55 15.35
C ALA A 166 4.39 31.29 14.05
N TRP A 167 5.65 31.21 13.63
CA TRP A 167 6.13 31.76 12.34
C TRP A 167 5.60 31.01 11.10
N CYS A 168 5.01 29.82 11.26
CA CYS A 168 4.37 29.06 10.17
C CYS A 168 2.87 29.37 10.02
N GLU A 169 2.27 30.12 10.96
CA GLU A 169 0.83 30.47 10.95
C GLU A 169 0.55 31.87 10.34
N GLU A 170 1.58 32.59 9.89
CA GLU A 170 1.48 33.80 9.03
C GLU A 170 1.54 33.45 7.54
#